data_AF-A0A1L8DGB2-F1
#
_entry.id   AF-A0A1L8DGB2-F1
#
_cell.length_a   1.000
_cell.length_b   1.000
_cell.length_c   1.000
_cell.angle_alpha   90.00
_cell.angle_beta   90.00
_cell.angle_gamma   90.00
#
_symmetry.space_group_name_H-M   'P 1'
#
loop_
_entity.id
_entity.type
_entity.pdbx_description
1 polymer ?
#
loop_
_entity_poly.entity_id
_entity_poly.type
_entity_poly.pdbx_seq_one_letter_code
_entity_poly.pdbx_strand_id
1 'polypeptide(L)'
;MDEIFVNKYRELYKNSGRGESQKVRRRKLLEDQRKQRHQTIDDHRGILSYVQSQPRDGKKAPAYFNRFYANKIQLSEWLKEKPEDFDNWFIVPCPKGKRCLVVASDRTRAYTKAGKLLHTFRTSLEGGKYGKYVTVLDCIFHRNTYYVLDCLVYKNQEFINCEAAFRFFWLTSKFDEYDYTVIHRDNVLPLHLIPRFDCADEASLATSFETFPHWPDNFPTLDGFLFYHKEASYTYGSTPLVGWLFSYMLPEILGIEAIHPEYKKTPPDYTNAAAFMEAFDKRLM
;
A
#
# COMPACT_ATOMS: atom_id res chain seq x y z
N MET A 1 13.92 -28.40 0.95
CA MET A 1 13.33 -28.35 -0.42
C MET A 1 13.23 -26.87 -0.77
N ASP A 2 14.39 -26.25 -0.97
CA ASP A 2 14.71 -24.87 -0.59
C ASP A 2 15.25 -24.00 -1.74
N GLU A 3 14.62 -24.05 -2.92
CA GLU A 3 15.08 -23.21 -4.05
C GLU A 3 14.00 -22.39 -4.77
N ILE A 4 12.72 -22.51 -4.39
CA ILE A 4 11.64 -21.82 -5.14
C ILE A 4 11.40 -20.38 -4.63
N PHE A 5 11.80 -20.03 -3.40
CA PHE A 5 11.30 -18.82 -2.74
C PHE A 5 12.22 -17.60 -2.74
N VAL A 6 13.47 -17.71 -3.19
CA VAL A 6 14.47 -16.63 -3.00
C VAL A 6 14.80 -15.82 -4.26
N ASN A 7 14.49 -16.30 -5.48
CA ASN A 7 15.04 -15.70 -6.69
C ASN A 7 14.09 -14.93 -7.62
N LYS A 8 12.76 -14.88 -7.40
CA LYS A 8 11.88 -14.24 -8.40
C LYS A 8 11.68 -12.72 -8.28
N TYR A 9 12.06 -12.11 -7.15
CA TYR A 9 11.67 -10.72 -6.84
C TYR A 9 12.83 -9.74 -6.63
N ARG A 10 14.10 -10.19 -6.73
CA ARG A 10 15.24 -9.40 -6.25
C ARG A 10 15.98 -8.56 -7.29
N GLU A 11 15.79 -8.80 -8.59
CA GLU A 11 16.67 -8.20 -9.61
C GLU A 11 16.00 -7.51 -10.80
N LEU A 12 14.68 -7.58 -11.01
CA LEU A 12 14.08 -7.05 -12.26
C LEU A 12 13.94 -5.52 -12.35
N TYR A 13 14.07 -4.77 -11.25
CA TYR A 13 13.81 -3.31 -11.26
C TYR A 13 14.88 -2.46 -10.57
N LYS A 14 16.06 -3.01 -10.27
CA LYS A 14 17.17 -2.17 -9.82
C LYS A 14 17.79 -1.45 -11.03
N ASN A 15 17.38 -0.20 -11.21
CA ASN A 15 18.09 0.87 -11.93
C ASN A 15 18.06 0.92 -13.48
N SER A 16 17.31 0.08 -14.20
CA SER A 16 17.37 0.10 -15.69
C SER A 16 16.48 1.14 -16.40
N GLY A 17 15.79 2.05 -15.70
CA GLY A 17 14.69 2.83 -16.29
C GLY A 17 14.74 4.35 -16.17
N ARG A 18 15.84 4.95 -15.68
CA ARG A 18 15.88 6.41 -15.41
C ARG A 18 15.67 7.29 -16.66
N GLY A 19 15.88 6.76 -17.87
CA GLY A 19 15.64 7.48 -19.13
C GLY A 19 14.31 7.17 -19.82
N GLU A 20 13.56 6.15 -19.39
CA GLU A 20 12.30 5.74 -20.03
C GLU A 20 11.11 6.47 -19.39
N SER A 21 10.19 7.00 -20.20
CA SER A 21 9.00 7.71 -19.72
C SER A 21 8.20 6.86 -18.73
N GLN A 22 7.69 7.49 -17.66
CA GLN A 22 6.88 6.84 -16.63
C GLN A 22 5.68 6.11 -17.26
N LYS A 23 5.08 6.67 -18.31
CA LYS A 23 3.99 6.06 -19.09
C LYS A 23 4.36 4.68 -19.66
N VAL A 24 5.51 4.58 -20.33
CA VAL A 24 5.94 3.33 -20.97
C VAL A 24 6.22 2.25 -19.93
N ARG A 25 6.89 2.61 -18.83
CA ARG A 25 7.17 1.70 -17.71
C ARG A 25 5.90 1.19 -17.04
N ARG A 26 4.89 2.06 -16.85
CA ARG A 26 3.57 1.66 -16.30
C ARG A 26 2.90 0.62 -17.17
N ARG A 27 2.75 0.89 -18.47
CA ARG A 27 2.11 -0.01 -19.43
C ARG A 27 2.79 -1.39 -19.45
N LYS A 28 4.12 -1.42 -19.60
CA LYS A 28 4.89 -2.67 -19.60
C LYS A 28 4.72 -3.45 -18.30
N LEU A 29 4.81 -2.76 -17.15
CA LEU A 29 4.66 -3.42 -15.85
C LEU A 29 3.24 -3.98 -15.64
N LEU A 30 2.19 -3.28 -16.10
CA LEU A 30 0.82 -3.79 -16.04
C LEU A 30 0.63 -5.02 -16.93
N GLU A 31 1.16 -5.00 -18.16
CA GLU A 31 1.13 -6.15 -19.07
C GLU A 31 1.84 -7.36 -18.45
N ASP A 32 3.02 -7.16 -17.87
CA ASP A 32 3.79 -8.20 -17.19
C ASP A 32 3.03 -8.77 -15.99
N GLN A 33 2.43 -7.90 -15.15
CA GLN A 33 1.63 -8.32 -14.00
C GLN A 33 0.37 -9.09 -14.43
N ARG A 34 -0.34 -8.64 -15.47
CA ARG A 34 -1.52 -9.33 -16.02
C ARG A 34 -1.13 -10.72 -16.53
N LYS A 35 -0.02 -10.82 -17.28
CA LYS A 35 0.49 -12.09 -17.79
C LYS A 35 0.85 -13.04 -16.65
N GLN A 36 1.52 -12.54 -15.61
CA GLN A 36 1.88 -13.34 -14.44
C GLN A 36 0.63 -13.86 -13.71
N ARG A 37 -0.41 -13.03 -13.54
CA ARG A 37 -1.68 -13.46 -12.95
C ARG A 37 -2.34 -14.57 -13.79
N HIS A 38 -2.37 -14.40 -15.12
CA HIS A 38 -2.94 -15.41 -16.02
C HIS A 38 -2.18 -16.74 -15.96
N GLN A 39 -0.85 -16.70 -16.00
CA GLN A 39 0.00 -17.90 -15.86
C GLN A 39 -0.24 -18.61 -14.54
N THR A 40 -0.34 -17.87 -13.43
CA THR A 40 -0.62 -18.47 -12.10
C THR A 40 -1.99 -19.16 -12.09
N ILE A 41 -3.00 -18.56 -12.71
CA ILE A 41 -4.32 -19.18 -12.85
C ILE A 41 -4.22 -20.46 -13.70
N ASP A 42 -3.51 -20.41 -14.81
CA ASP A 42 -3.32 -21.54 -15.73
C ASP A 42 -2.57 -22.70 -15.07
N ASP A 43 -1.49 -22.43 -14.33
CA ASP A 43 -0.73 -23.41 -13.56
C ASP A 43 -1.58 -24.08 -12.47
N HIS A 44 -2.62 -23.38 -12.00
CA HIS A 44 -3.58 -23.88 -11.02
C HIS A 44 -4.89 -24.35 -11.65
N ARG A 45 -5.03 -24.40 -12.98
CA ARG A 45 -6.15 -25.09 -13.63
C ARG A 45 -6.00 -26.59 -13.36
N GLY A 46 -6.98 -27.15 -12.65
CA GLY A 46 -6.90 -28.53 -12.13
C GLY A 46 -6.57 -28.62 -10.63
N ILE A 47 -6.47 -27.49 -9.91
CA ILE A 47 -6.28 -27.52 -8.45
C ILE A 47 -7.42 -28.26 -7.74
N LEU A 48 -8.64 -28.27 -8.30
CA LEU A 48 -9.76 -29.06 -7.77
C LEU A 48 -9.48 -30.57 -7.83
N SER A 49 -8.95 -31.08 -8.95
CA SER A 49 -8.62 -32.51 -9.10
C SER A 49 -7.39 -32.92 -8.29
N TYR A 50 -6.44 -32.00 -8.08
CA TYR A 50 -5.29 -32.24 -7.21
C TYR A 50 -5.64 -32.14 -5.71
N VAL A 51 -6.46 -31.18 -5.29
CA VAL A 51 -6.88 -31.00 -3.87
C VAL A 51 -7.79 -32.14 -3.41
N GLN A 52 -8.58 -32.73 -4.30
CA GLN A 52 -9.40 -33.91 -4.00
C GLN A 52 -8.60 -35.21 -3.87
N SER A 53 -7.35 -35.27 -4.38
CA SER A 53 -6.53 -36.49 -4.40
C SER A 53 -5.43 -36.54 -3.33
N GLN A 54 -5.29 -35.51 -2.48
CA GLN A 54 -4.24 -35.45 -1.46
C GLN A 54 -4.75 -35.84 -0.06
N PRO A 55 -4.02 -36.70 0.70
CA PRO A 55 -4.35 -36.99 2.08
C PRO A 55 -4.09 -35.78 2.99
N ARG A 56 -4.99 -35.54 3.93
CA ARG A 56 -4.88 -34.46 4.92
C ARG A 56 -4.04 -34.92 6.10
N ASP A 57 -2.75 -34.58 6.13
CA ASP A 57 -2.02 -34.23 7.36
C ASP A 57 -0.57 -33.77 7.11
N GLY A 58 -0.08 -32.83 7.91
CA GLY A 58 1.33 -32.42 7.92
C GLY A 58 1.61 -31.10 8.67
N LYS A 59 2.25 -31.21 9.83
CA LYS A 59 2.62 -30.13 10.77
C LYS A 59 3.40 -28.99 10.09
N LYS A 60 3.02 -27.73 10.33
CA LYS A 60 3.76 -26.55 9.86
C LYS A 60 4.84 -26.13 10.87
N ALA A 61 6.08 -26.01 10.40
CA ALA A 61 7.19 -25.44 11.17
C ALA A 61 7.02 -23.91 11.34
N PRO A 62 7.49 -23.31 12.45
CA PRO A 62 7.44 -21.88 12.65
C PRO A 62 8.52 -21.16 11.83
N ALA A 63 8.14 -20.07 11.15
CA ALA A 63 9.07 -19.26 10.38
C ALA A 63 9.89 -18.34 11.31
N TYR A 64 11.22 -18.48 11.26
CA TYR A 64 12.16 -17.62 11.98
C TYR A 64 12.42 -16.37 11.14
N PHE A 65 12.00 -15.16 11.58
CA PHE A 65 12.20 -13.95 10.79
C PHE A 65 12.57 -12.70 11.62
N ASN A 66 13.79 -12.21 11.41
CA ASN A 66 14.21 -10.86 11.81
C ASN A 66 14.85 -10.05 10.64
N ARG A 67 14.96 -10.63 9.43
CA ARG A 67 15.45 -9.93 8.21
C ARG A 67 14.49 -9.97 7.01
N PHE A 68 13.35 -10.65 7.11
CA PHE A 68 12.45 -10.87 5.98
C PHE A 68 11.49 -9.73 5.68
N TYR A 69 11.19 -8.89 6.67
CA TYR A 69 10.28 -7.76 6.50
C TYR A 69 10.98 -6.50 5.99
N ALA A 70 12.32 -6.51 5.88
CA ALA A 70 13.07 -5.40 5.29
C ALA A 70 12.76 -5.27 3.80
N ASN A 71 12.53 -4.04 3.34
CA ASN A 71 12.27 -3.71 1.92
C ASN A 71 11.07 -4.44 1.32
N LYS A 72 10.05 -4.73 2.15
CA LYS A 72 8.78 -5.35 1.74
C LYS A 72 7.65 -4.35 1.58
N ILE A 73 7.93 -3.06 1.71
CA ILE A 73 6.95 -1.99 1.49
C ILE A 73 7.03 -1.53 0.04
N GLN A 74 5.87 -1.39 -0.59
CA GLN A 74 5.69 -0.75 -1.88
C GLN A 74 5.92 0.76 -1.73
N LEU A 75 6.83 1.29 -2.54
CA LEU A 75 7.20 2.69 -2.55
C LEU A 75 6.71 3.32 -3.84
N SER A 76 6.09 4.49 -3.71
CA SER A 76 5.67 5.30 -4.84
C SER A 76 6.86 6.01 -5.49
N GLU A 77 6.69 6.32 -6.76
CA GLU A 77 7.47 7.37 -7.41
C GLU A 77 6.71 8.69 -7.37
N TRP A 78 7.38 9.81 -7.64
CA TRP A 78 6.68 11.06 -7.94
C TRP A 78 5.73 10.89 -9.13
N LEU A 79 4.50 11.39 -9.00
CA LEU A 79 3.60 11.51 -10.15
C LEU A 79 4.03 12.74 -10.95
N LYS A 80 4.71 12.54 -12.08
CA LYS A 80 5.29 13.67 -12.84
C LYS A 80 4.31 14.33 -13.78
N GLU A 81 3.29 13.58 -14.21
CA GLU A 81 2.25 14.00 -15.13
C GLU A 81 0.97 13.23 -14.80
N LYS A 82 -0.18 13.84 -15.09
CA LYS A 82 -1.47 13.16 -15.02
C LYS A 82 -1.48 11.96 -16.00
N PRO A 83 -1.74 10.73 -15.51
CA PRO A 83 -1.96 9.58 -16.39
C PRO A 83 -3.14 9.83 -17.35
N GLU A 84 -3.03 9.38 -18.59
CA GLU A 84 -4.13 9.49 -19.58
C GLU A 84 -5.37 8.70 -19.14
N ASP A 85 -5.13 7.57 -18.47
CA ASP A 85 -6.13 6.65 -17.91
C ASP A 85 -6.44 7.00 -16.44
N PHE A 86 -6.51 8.28 -16.08
CA PHE A 86 -6.63 8.71 -14.68
C PHE A 86 -7.85 8.13 -13.95
N ASP A 87 -8.93 7.83 -14.67
CA ASP A 87 -10.11 7.10 -14.20
C ASP A 87 -9.79 5.69 -13.68
N ASN A 88 -8.68 5.10 -14.11
CA ASN A 88 -8.17 3.81 -13.63
C ASN A 88 -7.28 3.91 -12.39
N TRP A 89 -7.38 5.01 -11.64
CA TRP A 89 -6.59 5.24 -10.43
C TRP A 89 -7.46 5.47 -9.20
N PHE A 90 -6.88 5.22 -8.03
CA PHE A 90 -7.40 5.68 -6.74
C PHE A 90 -6.52 6.79 -6.17
N ILE A 91 -7.13 7.74 -5.47
CA ILE A 91 -6.46 8.74 -4.64
C ILE A 91 -6.57 8.33 -3.18
N VAL A 92 -5.44 8.41 -2.46
CA VAL A 92 -5.37 8.02 -1.05
C VAL A 92 -4.65 9.09 -0.22
N PRO A 93 -5.36 9.85 0.63
CA PRO A 93 -4.75 10.86 1.49
C PRO A 93 -3.89 10.18 2.56
N CYS A 94 -2.63 10.58 2.65
CA CYS A 94 -1.66 9.98 3.55
C CYS A 94 -1.40 10.88 4.75
N PRO A 95 -1.61 10.40 5.98
CA PRO A 95 -1.31 11.18 7.17
C PRO A 95 0.21 11.28 7.36
N LYS A 96 0.68 12.38 7.96
CA LYS A 96 2.08 12.44 8.41
C LYS A 96 2.34 11.34 9.42
N GLY A 97 3.37 10.55 9.21
CA GLY A 97 3.72 9.48 10.14
C GLY A 97 4.85 8.59 9.65
N LYS A 98 5.12 7.53 10.41
CA LYS A 98 6.16 6.55 10.11
C LYS A 98 5.57 5.36 9.39
N ARG A 99 5.92 5.17 8.12
CA ARG A 99 5.52 4.00 7.35
C ARG A 99 6.07 2.71 7.95
N CYS A 100 5.24 1.68 8.09
CA CYS A 100 5.59 0.42 8.71
C CYS A 100 4.72 -0.74 8.22
N LEU A 101 5.23 -1.97 8.32
CA LEU A 101 4.45 -3.19 8.18
C LEU A 101 3.94 -3.63 9.54
N VAL A 102 2.64 -3.91 9.66
CA VAL A 102 2.03 -4.51 10.84
C VAL A 102 1.78 -5.98 10.57
N VAL A 103 2.42 -6.85 11.35
CA VAL A 103 2.35 -8.31 11.23
C VAL A 103 1.63 -8.86 12.46
N ALA A 104 0.38 -9.25 12.30
CA ALA A 104 -0.44 -9.90 13.32
C ALA A 104 -0.33 -11.44 13.19
N SER A 105 0.15 -12.09 14.25
CA SER A 105 0.33 -13.55 14.33
C SER A 105 0.11 -14.05 15.76
N ASP A 106 1.10 -14.66 16.42
CA ASP A 106 1.04 -14.96 17.88
C ASP A 106 0.95 -13.68 18.73
N ARG A 107 1.66 -12.64 18.29
CA ARG A 107 1.55 -11.25 18.72
C ARG A 107 1.63 -10.36 17.49
N THR A 108 1.20 -9.12 17.65
CA THR A 108 1.32 -8.12 16.58
C THR A 108 2.60 -7.35 16.72
N ARG A 109 3.37 -7.30 15.64
CA ARG A 109 4.66 -6.62 15.58
C ARG A 109 4.65 -5.64 14.41
N ALA A 110 5.07 -4.41 14.67
CA ALA A 110 5.25 -3.39 13.63
C ALA A 110 6.72 -3.28 13.24
N TYR A 111 7.03 -3.21 11.95
CA TYR A 111 8.40 -3.12 11.42
C TYR A 111 8.54 -1.90 10.51
N THR A 112 9.64 -1.17 10.65
CA THR A 112 10.02 -0.08 9.72
C THR A 112 10.26 -0.60 8.30
N LYS A 113 10.37 0.32 7.33
CA LYS A 113 10.84 0.03 5.96
C LYS A 113 12.13 -0.82 5.93
N ALA A 114 13.07 -0.53 6.85
CA ALA A 114 14.34 -1.25 6.98
C ALA A 114 14.23 -2.60 7.70
N GLY A 115 13.03 -3.01 8.13
CA GLY A 115 12.79 -4.25 8.86
C GLY A 115 13.07 -4.17 10.37
N LYS A 116 13.43 -3.01 10.91
CA LYS A 116 13.60 -2.82 12.36
C LYS A 116 12.26 -2.87 13.08
N LEU A 117 12.16 -3.67 14.14
CA LEU A 117 10.99 -3.73 15.03
C LEU A 117 10.74 -2.35 15.67
N LEU A 118 9.51 -1.86 15.55
CA LEU A 118 9.01 -0.64 16.18
C LEU A 118 8.32 -0.98 17.50
N HIS A 119 7.24 -1.75 17.43
CA HIS A 119 6.38 -2.05 18.57
C HIS A 119 5.94 -3.51 18.55
N THR A 120 5.63 -4.05 19.73
CA THR A 120 4.90 -5.31 19.90
C THR A 120 3.65 -5.03 20.73
N PHE A 121 2.48 -5.39 20.22
CA PHE A 121 1.18 -5.07 20.84
C PHE A 121 0.14 -6.14 20.55
N ARG A 122 -1.04 -6.02 21.18
CA ARG A 122 -2.21 -6.87 20.92
C ARG A 122 -3.20 -6.16 20.00
N THR A 123 -3.78 -6.90 19.07
CA THR A 123 -4.84 -6.42 18.18
C THR A 123 -5.87 -7.53 17.96
N SER A 124 -7.11 -7.11 17.68
CA SER A 124 -8.19 -8.00 17.29
C SER A 124 -8.09 -8.47 15.83
N LEU A 125 -7.10 -8.02 15.04
CA LEU A 125 -6.93 -8.50 13.65
C LEU A 125 -6.94 -10.04 13.59
N GLU A 126 -7.65 -10.56 12.60
CA GLU A 126 -7.77 -11.98 12.38
C GLU A 126 -6.39 -12.62 12.17
N GLY A 127 -5.99 -13.47 13.12
CA GLY A 127 -4.64 -14.03 13.23
C GLY A 127 -4.08 -13.94 14.66
N GLY A 128 -4.46 -12.90 15.40
CA GLY A 128 -3.92 -12.56 16.72
C GLY A 128 -4.31 -13.48 17.90
N LYS A 129 -5.44 -14.18 17.84
CA LYS A 129 -6.02 -14.79 19.06
C LYS A 129 -5.43 -16.15 19.43
N TYR A 130 -4.90 -16.90 18.46
CA TYR A 130 -4.39 -18.27 18.68
C TYR A 130 -3.14 -18.63 17.86
N GLY A 131 -2.49 -17.67 17.19
CA GLY A 131 -1.28 -17.92 16.38
C GLY A 131 -1.49 -18.82 15.16
N LYS A 132 -2.75 -19.07 14.76
CA LYS A 132 -3.11 -19.96 13.65
C LYS A 132 -3.05 -19.26 12.29
N TYR A 133 -3.25 -17.94 12.27
CA TYR A 133 -3.26 -17.16 11.05
C TYR A 133 -2.30 -15.98 11.15
N VAL A 134 -1.83 -15.54 9.98
CA VAL A 134 -0.98 -14.39 9.81
C VAL A 134 -1.72 -13.36 8.96
N THR A 135 -1.70 -12.12 9.42
CA THR A 135 -2.18 -10.96 8.68
C THR A 135 -1.05 -9.93 8.62
N VAL A 136 -0.79 -9.41 7.42
CA VAL A 136 0.28 -8.44 7.15
C VAL A 136 -0.35 -7.23 6.46
N LEU A 137 -0.35 -6.11 7.17
CA LEU A 137 -0.86 -4.83 6.70
C LEU A 137 0.28 -3.86 6.46
N ASP A 138 0.09 -2.96 5.51
CA ASP A 138 0.96 -1.82 5.27
C ASP A 138 0.31 -0.56 5.84
N CYS A 139 0.98 0.09 6.78
CA CYS A 139 0.40 1.11 7.64
C CYS A 139 1.31 2.33 7.78
N ILE A 140 0.70 3.45 8.15
CA ILE A 140 1.40 4.66 8.62
C ILE A 140 1.10 4.79 10.11
N PHE A 141 2.14 4.79 10.93
CA PHE A 141 2.01 4.97 12.36
C PHE A 141 2.18 6.44 12.74
N HIS A 142 1.22 6.99 13.48
CA HIS A 142 1.31 8.33 14.03
C HIS A 142 0.83 8.35 15.49
N ARG A 143 1.66 8.88 16.39
CA ARG A 143 1.50 8.84 17.85
C ARG A 143 1.20 7.44 18.39
N ASN A 144 -0.06 7.05 18.50
CA ASN A 144 -0.54 5.77 19.04
C ASN A 144 -1.56 5.10 18.11
N THR A 145 -1.64 5.52 16.85
CA THR A 145 -2.65 5.07 15.90
C THR A 145 -1.97 4.53 14.64
N TYR A 146 -2.44 3.38 14.15
CA TYR A 146 -2.05 2.84 12.85
C TYR A 146 -3.09 3.21 11.80
N TYR A 147 -2.66 3.89 10.75
CA TYR A 147 -3.48 4.20 9.58
C TYR A 147 -3.17 3.17 8.50
N VAL A 148 -4.14 2.30 8.21
CA VAL A 148 -3.98 1.15 7.32
C VAL A 148 -4.13 1.62 5.88
N LEU A 149 -3.04 1.51 5.12
CA LEU A 149 -3.03 1.85 3.71
C LEU A 149 -3.36 0.64 2.83
N ASP A 150 -2.79 -0.52 3.13
CA ASP A 150 -2.85 -1.68 2.24
C ASP A 150 -2.75 -3.01 2.99
N CYS A 151 -3.03 -4.11 2.28
CA CYS A 151 -3.02 -5.48 2.79
C CYS A 151 -2.23 -6.41 1.88
N LEU A 152 -1.19 -7.04 2.43
CA LEU A 152 -0.34 -8.00 1.71
C LEU A 152 -0.82 -9.44 1.98
N VAL A 153 -1.22 -9.72 3.21
CA VAL A 153 -1.70 -11.03 3.65
C VAL A 153 -2.86 -10.82 4.60
N TYR A 154 -3.96 -11.55 4.42
CA TYR A 154 -5.07 -11.56 5.36
C TYR A 154 -5.44 -13.01 5.69
N LYS A 155 -5.36 -13.40 6.96
CA LYS A 155 -5.71 -14.75 7.43
C LYS A 155 -5.01 -15.88 6.64
N ASN A 156 -3.69 -15.76 6.44
CA ASN A 156 -2.84 -16.61 5.61
C ASN A 156 -3.09 -16.57 4.09
N GLN A 157 -4.08 -15.81 3.61
CA GLN A 157 -4.28 -15.61 2.18
C GLN A 157 -3.37 -14.49 1.69
N GLU A 158 -2.56 -14.76 0.69
CA GLU A 158 -1.70 -13.75 0.06
C GLU A 158 -2.51 -12.92 -0.96
N PHE A 159 -2.30 -11.62 -0.92
CA PHE A 159 -2.93 -10.63 -1.80
C PHE A 159 -1.91 -9.88 -2.67
N ILE A 160 -0.61 -10.14 -2.50
CA ILE A 160 0.47 -9.40 -3.16
C ILE A 160 0.30 -9.41 -4.69
N ASN A 161 -0.13 -10.54 -5.26
CA ASN A 161 -0.36 -10.67 -6.69
C ASN A 161 -1.73 -10.13 -7.15
N CYS A 162 -2.62 -9.79 -6.23
CA CYS A 162 -3.92 -9.23 -6.54
C CYS A 162 -3.83 -7.74 -6.89
N GLU A 163 -4.78 -7.30 -7.71
CA GLU A 163 -4.96 -5.91 -8.11
C GLU A 163 -5.27 -5.01 -6.91
N ALA A 164 -4.86 -3.75 -6.96
CA ALA A 164 -5.10 -2.77 -5.91
C ALA A 164 -6.60 -2.59 -5.64
N ALA A 165 -7.43 -2.56 -6.68
CA ALA A 165 -8.89 -2.49 -6.55
C ALA A 165 -9.44 -3.63 -5.69
N PHE A 166 -8.99 -4.87 -5.93
CA PHE A 166 -9.40 -6.01 -5.13
C PHE A 166 -8.88 -5.93 -3.70
N ARG A 167 -7.61 -5.57 -3.50
CA ARG A 167 -7.02 -5.42 -2.16
C ARG A 167 -7.75 -4.36 -1.34
N PHE A 168 -8.09 -3.24 -1.95
CA PHE A 168 -8.81 -2.15 -1.31
C PHE A 168 -10.24 -2.55 -0.98
N PHE A 169 -10.97 -3.13 -1.93
CA PHE A 169 -12.31 -3.67 -1.68
C PHE A 169 -12.31 -4.68 -0.53
N TRP A 170 -11.40 -5.65 -0.57
CA TRP A 170 -11.29 -6.68 0.45
C TRP A 170 -11.00 -6.07 1.82
N LEU A 171 -10.03 -5.15 1.90
CA LEU A 171 -9.65 -4.52 3.14
C LEU A 171 -10.79 -3.66 3.71
N THR A 172 -11.50 -2.90 2.88
CA THR A 172 -12.69 -2.14 3.29
C THR A 172 -13.75 -3.06 3.89
N SER A 173 -14.13 -4.14 3.19
CA SER A 173 -15.15 -5.06 3.73
C SER A 173 -14.77 -5.66 5.09
N LYS A 174 -13.47 -5.90 5.35
CA LYS A 174 -13.00 -6.39 6.66
C LYS A 174 -13.04 -5.36 7.78
N PHE A 175 -12.89 -4.08 7.46
CA PHE A 175 -13.05 -3.00 8.44
C PHE A 175 -14.52 -2.61 8.65
N ASP A 176 -15.39 -2.89 7.69
CA ASP A 176 -16.85 -2.77 7.87
C ASP A 176 -17.42 -3.89 8.75
N GLU A 177 -16.83 -5.08 8.68
CA GLU A 177 -17.19 -6.23 9.53
C GLU A 177 -16.80 -6.04 11.01
N TYR A 178 -15.75 -5.25 11.30
CA TYR A 178 -15.25 -5.06 12.66
C TYR A 178 -14.57 -3.70 12.83
N ASP A 179 -14.99 -2.96 13.85
CA ASP A 179 -14.39 -1.66 14.19
C ASP A 179 -13.06 -1.84 14.96
N TYR A 180 -11.96 -1.85 14.22
CA TYR A 180 -10.60 -1.91 14.77
C TYR A 180 -10.13 -0.61 15.45
N THR A 181 -10.96 0.45 15.47
CA THR A 181 -10.64 1.70 16.16
C THR A 181 -10.98 1.65 17.65
N VAL A 182 -11.88 0.74 18.06
CA VAL A 182 -12.27 0.59 19.46
C VAL A 182 -11.14 -0.06 20.26
N ILE A 183 -10.72 0.61 21.32
CA ILE A 183 -9.65 0.14 22.21
C ILE A 183 -10.23 -0.74 23.33
N HIS A 184 -9.66 -1.92 23.52
CA HIS A 184 -9.98 -2.81 24.64
C HIS A 184 -8.80 -3.77 24.92
N ARG A 185 -8.99 -4.72 25.85
CA ARG A 185 -7.94 -5.64 26.33
C ARG A 185 -7.12 -6.33 25.22
N ASP A 186 -7.78 -6.70 24.12
CA ASP A 186 -7.18 -7.46 23.02
C ASP A 186 -6.89 -6.58 21.79
N ASN A 187 -7.35 -5.32 21.78
CA ASN A 187 -7.04 -4.32 20.76
C ASN A 187 -6.55 -3.03 21.43
N VAL A 188 -5.24 -2.95 21.69
CA VAL A 188 -4.69 -1.89 22.55
C VAL A 188 -4.26 -0.63 21.78
N LEU A 189 -4.18 -0.71 20.45
CA LEU A 189 -3.88 0.43 19.57
C LEU A 189 -4.90 0.44 18.42
N PRO A 190 -5.53 1.60 18.13
CA PRO A 190 -6.52 1.70 17.08
C PRO A 190 -5.89 1.53 15.69
N LEU A 191 -6.61 0.82 14.83
CA LEU A 191 -6.32 0.77 13.39
C LEU A 191 -7.42 1.51 12.64
N HIS A 192 -7.08 2.63 12.02
CA HIS A 192 -7.98 3.38 11.15
C HIS A 192 -7.71 3.02 9.70
N LEU A 193 -8.75 2.63 8.97
CA LEU A 193 -8.63 2.46 7.52
C LEU A 193 -8.52 3.85 6.87
N ILE A 194 -7.51 4.03 6.01
CA ILE A 194 -7.38 5.28 5.24
C ILE A 194 -8.46 5.27 4.13
N PRO A 195 -9.23 6.37 3.94
CA PRO A 195 -10.21 6.45 2.85
C PRO A 195 -9.52 6.40 1.49
N ARG A 196 -10.25 5.92 0.47
CA ARG A 196 -9.75 5.78 -0.89
C ARG A 196 -10.81 6.32 -1.83
N PHE A 197 -10.40 7.18 -2.74
CA PHE A 197 -11.30 7.83 -3.66
C PHE A 197 -11.07 7.29 -5.06
N ASP A 198 -12.13 6.84 -5.71
CA ASP A 198 -12.07 6.30 -7.06
C ASP A 198 -12.09 7.45 -8.07
N CYS A 199 -11.04 7.58 -8.89
CA CYS A 199 -10.96 8.64 -9.89
C CYS A 199 -11.98 8.50 -11.04
N ALA A 200 -12.60 7.32 -11.23
CA ALA A 200 -13.70 7.13 -12.17
C ALA A 200 -15.02 7.69 -11.64
N ASP A 201 -15.16 7.87 -10.33
CA ASP A 201 -16.34 8.46 -9.71
C ASP A 201 -16.10 9.95 -9.44
N GLU A 202 -16.80 10.80 -10.19
CA GLU A 202 -16.68 12.26 -10.10
C GLU A 202 -16.96 12.79 -8.70
N ALA A 203 -17.94 12.22 -7.98
CA ALA A 203 -18.27 12.63 -6.62
C ALA A 203 -17.16 12.22 -5.63
N SER A 204 -16.61 11.02 -5.81
CA SER A 204 -15.46 10.53 -5.03
C SER A 204 -14.23 11.41 -5.27
N LEU A 205 -13.96 11.75 -6.52
CA LEU A 205 -12.85 12.60 -6.93
C LEU A 205 -12.97 14.02 -6.35
N ALA A 206 -14.14 14.65 -6.45
CA ALA A 206 -14.40 15.95 -5.84
C ALA A 206 -14.19 15.89 -4.31
N THR A 207 -14.77 14.88 -3.65
CA THR A 207 -14.60 14.66 -2.21
C THR A 207 -13.12 14.56 -1.82
N SER A 208 -12.30 13.89 -2.64
CA SER A 208 -10.87 13.71 -2.38
C SER A 208 -10.09 15.03 -2.30
N PHE A 209 -10.50 16.04 -3.06
CA PHE A 209 -9.81 17.34 -3.14
C PHE A 209 -10.45 18.42 -2.26
N GLU A 210 -11.69 18.23 -1.83
CA GLU A 210 -12.42 19.19 -1.00
C GLU A 210 -12.39 18.84 0.49
N THR A 211 -12.19 17.57 0.84
CA THR A 211 -12.17 17.11 2.24
C THR A 211 -10.95 17.64 2.98
N PHE A 212 -11.12 18.57 3.91
CA PHE A 212 -10.11 18.97 4.88
C PHE A 212 -10.77 19.37 6.22
N PRO A 213 -10.24 18.92 7.37
CA PRO A 213 -9.17 17.94 7.53
C PRO A 213 -9.64 16.50 7.24
N HIS A 214 -8.71 15.61 6.86
CA HIS A 214 -9.02 14.19 6.64
C HIS A 214 -9.19 13.39 7.94
N TRP A 215 -8.71 13.91 9.07
CA TRP A 215 -8.79 13.28 10.39
C TRP A 215 -9.27 14.29 11.43
N PRO A 216 -9.91 13.82 12.53
CA PRO A 216 -10.36 14.70 13.60
C PRO A 216 -9.26 15.64 14.08
N ASP A 217 -9.63 16.90 14.32
CA ASP A 217 -8.74 17.97 14.80
C ASP A 217 -7.51 18.23 13.91
N ASN A 218 -7.56 17.82 12.62
CA ASN A 218 -6.42 17.84 11.71
C ASN A 218 -5.20 17.10 12.30
N PHE A 219 -5.47 16.00 13.00
CA PHE A 219 -4.49 15.26 13.76
C PHE A 219 -4.60 13.75 13.51
N PRO A 220 -3.70 13.14 12.71
CA PRO A 220 -2.52 13.73 12.07
C PRO A 220 -2.87 14.73 10.97
N THR A 221 -1.95 15.64 10.68
CA THR A 221 -2.05 16.49 9.49
C THR A 221 -1.83 15.64 8.22
N LEU A 222 -2.42 16.05 7.11
CA LEU A 222 -2.09 15.50 5.80
C LEU A 222 -0.60 15.67 5.47
N ASP A 223 0.01 14.63 4.94
CA ASP A 223 1.35 14.65 4.36
C ASP A 223 1.27 14.90 2.85
N GLY A 224 0.45 14.11 2.16
CA GLY A 224 0.25 14.19 0.72
C GLY A 224 -0.69 13.10 0.24
N PHE A 225 -0.71 12.85 -1.07
CA PHE A 225 -1.61 11.90 -1.71
C PHE A 225 -0.81 10.81 -2.44
N LEU A 226 -1.23 9.56 -2.24
CA LEU A 226 -0.81 8.46 -3.09
C LEU A 226 -1.85 8.23 -4.18
N PHE A 227 -1.37 7.87 -5.36
CA PHE A 227 -2.17 7.56 -6.55
C PHE A 227 -1.91 6.11 -6.92
N TYR A 228 -2.89 5.22 -6.79
CA TYR A 228 -2.74 3.80 -7.08
C TYR A 228 -3.43 3.44 -8.38
N HIS A 229 -2.71 2.86 -9.34
CA HIS A 229 -3.38 2.26 -10.49
C HIS A 229 -4.20 1.05 -10.03
N LYS A 230 -5.48 0.97 -10.43
CA LYS A 230 -6.45 -0.04 -9.98
C LYS A 230 -5.95 -1.47 -10.13
N GLU A 231 -5.29 -1.76 -11.24
CA GLU A 231 -4.79 -3.10 -11.56
C GLU A 231 -3.39 -3.44 -11.01
N ALA A 232 -2.78 -2.52 -10.26
CA ALA A 232 -1.42 -2.72 -9.77
C ALA A 232 -1.36 -3.85 -8.73
N SER A 233 -0.55 -4.87 -9.00
CA SER A 233 -0.12 -5.81 -7.95
C SER A 233 0.81 -5.12 -6.95
N TYR A 234 0.82 -5.60 -5.70
CA TYR A 234 1.68 -5.05 -4.67
C TYR A 234 3.14 -5.35 -4.99
N THR A 235 3.94 -4.31 -5.29
CA THR A 235 5.33 -4.48 -5.72
C THR A 235 6.27 -4.01 -4.62
N TYR A 236 7.17 -4.87 -4.16
CA TYR A 236 8.18 -4.47 -3.17
C TYR A 236 9.17 -3.45 -3.75
N GLY A 237 9.42 -2.37 -3.02
CA GLY A 237 10.28 -1.29 -3.49
C GLY A 237 9.54 -0.30 -4.40
N SER A 238 10.31 0.49 -5.15
CA SER A 238 9.77 1.57 -5.98
C SER A 238 8.98 1.03 -7.18
N THR A 239 7.85 1.65 -7.48
CA THR A 239 7.05 1.32 -8.67
C THR A 239 6.38 2.56 -9.27
N PRO A 240 6.31 2.66 -10.61
CA PRO A 240 5.62 3.77 -11.28
C PRO A 240 4.10 3.64 -11.26
N LEU A 241 3.56 2.49 -10.81
CA LEU A 241 2.12 2.23 -10.67
C LEU A 241 1.53 2.79 -9.37
N VAL A 242 2.38 3.38 -8.52
CA VAL A 242 1.94 4.21 -7.41
C VAL A 242 2.65 5.55 -7.48
N GLY A 243 1.87 6.62 -7.65
CA GLY A 243 2.34 8.00 -7.67
C GLY A 243 2.25 8.65 -6.29
N TRP A 244 3.09 9.65 -6.04
CA TRP A 244 3.04 10.51 -4.86
C TRP A 244 3.03 11.98 -5.27
N LEU A 245 2.20 12.78 -4.60
CA LEU A 245 2.20 14.24 -4.68
C LEU A 245 2.00 14.87 -3.30
N PHE A 246 2.66 15.99 -3.07
CA PHE A 246 2.19 16.93 -2.05
C PHE A 246 0.92 17.64 -2.53
N SER A 247 0.08 18.07 -1.59
CA SER A 247 -1.23 18.68 -1.91
C SER A 247 -1.11 19.91 -2.82
N TYR A 248 -0.07 20.71 -2.66
CA TYR A 248 0.17 21.93 -3.44
C TYR A 248 0.67 21.67 -4.86
N MET A 249 1.03 20.44 -5.19
CA MET A 249 1.37 20.03 -6.55
C MET A 249 0.14 19.58 -7.36
N LEU A 250 -1.01 19.39 -6.72
CA LEU A 250 -2.21 18.85 -7.39
C LEU A 250 -2.69 19.73 -8.56
N PRO A 251 -2.81 21.07 -8.44
CA PRO A 251 -3.26 21.89 -9.56
C PRO A 251 -2.31 21.82 -10.74
N GLU A 252 -1.00 21.90 -10.48
CA GLU A 252 0.03 21.91 -11.51
C GLU A 252 0.12 20.57 -12.25
N ILE A 253 0.11 19.44 -11.53
CA ILE A 253 0.32 18.12 -12.13
C ILE A 253 -0.98 17.54 -12.72
N LEU A 254 -2.12 17.76 -12.08
CA LEU A 254 -3.39 17.18 -12.50
C LEU A 254 -4.26 18.13 -13.33
N GLY A 255 -3.92 19.43 -13.37
CA GLY A 255 -4.74 20.46 -14.04
C GLY A 255 -6.08 20.67 -13.35
N ILE A 256 -6.14 20.55 -12.01
CA ILE A 256 -7.39 20.63 -11.23
C ILE A 256 -7.36 21.90 -10.36
N GLU A 257 -8.24 22.84 -10.66
CA GLU A 257 -8.32 24.13 -9.95
C GLU A 257 -9.25 24.11 -8.73
N ALA A 258 -10.28 23.26 -8.78
CA ALA A 258 -11.25 23.08 -7.72
C ALA A 258 -10.70 22.15 -6.63
N ILE A 259 -9.80 22.68 -5.80
CA ILE A 259 -9.26 21.99 -4.62
C ILE A 259 -9.38 22.87 -3.37
N HIS A 260 -9.44 22.25 -2.19
CA HIS A 260 -9.54 22.94 -0.92
C HIS A 260 -8.40 23.98 -0.75
N PRO A 261 -8.66 25.20 -0.23
CA PRO A 261 -7.65 26.27 -0.14
C PRO A 261 -6.37 25.87 0.62
N GLU A 262 -6.48 25.05 1.66
CA GLU A 262 -5.32 24.54 2.41
C GLU A 262 -4.37 23.72 1.54
N TYR A 263 -4.87 23.06 0.49
CA TYR A 263 -4.06 22.30 -0.43
C TYR A 263 -3.24 23.17 -1.36
N LYS A 264 -3.64 24.44 -1.58
CA LYS A 264 -2.90 25.40 -2.42
C LYS A 264 -1.72 26.06 -1.71
N LYS A 265 -1.55 25.86 -0.40
CA LYS A 265 -0.47 26.47 0.38
C LYS A 265 0.88 25.83 0.02
N THR A 266 1.75 26.61 -0.62
CA THR A 266 3.08 26.17 -1.04
C THR A 266 4.15 26.48 0.03
N PRO A 267 5.20 25.66 0.12
CA PRO A 267 6.43 26.02 0.82
C PRO A 267 7.10 27.27 0.20
N PRO A 268 7.85 28.07 0.98
CA PRO A 268 8.53 29.26 0.46
C PRO A 268 9.51 29.01 -0.69
N ASP A 269 10.10 27.81 -0.75
CA ASP A 269 11.04 27.35 -1.78
C ASP A 269 10.35 26.71 -3.01
N TYR A 270 9.03 26.68 -3.03
CA TYR A 270 8.28 26.09 -4.15
C TYR A 270 8.23 27.04 -5.35
N THR A 271 8.77 26.59 -6.48
CA THR A 271 8.73 27.32 -7.77
C THR A 271 7.82 26.60 -8.77
N ASN A 272 8.08 25.32 -8.98
CA ASN A 272 7.26 24.39 -9.72
C ASN A 272 7.51 22.97 -9.19
N ALA A 273 6.64 22.04 -9.56
CA ALA A 273 6.68 20.66 -9.08
C ALA A 273 7.99 19.97 -9.46
N ALA A 274 8.47 20.12 -10.69
CA ALA A 274 9.67 19.46 -11.18
C ALA A 274 10.93 19.87 -10.40
N ALA A 275 11.14 21.18 -10.22
CA ALA A 275 12.26 21.73 -9.46
C ALA A 275 12.19 21.32 -7.98
N PHE A 276 10.98 21.32 -7.41
CA PHE A 276 10.78 20.90 -6.02
C PHE A 276 11.10 19.41 -5.83
N MET A 277 10.60 18.53 -6.72
CA MET A 277 10.87 17.08 -6.68
C MET A 277 12.38 16.80 -6.75
N GLU A 278 13.11 17.47 -7.65
CA GLU A 278 14.56 17.32 -7.75
C GLU A 278 15.27 17.77 -6.47
N ALA A 279 14.91 18.94 -5.93
CA ALA A 279 15.49 19.45 -4.69
C ALA A 279 15.13 18.59 -3.48
N PHE A 280 13.96 17.95 -3.46
CA PHE A 280 13.54 17.05 -2.40
C PHE A 280 14.32 15.74 -2.44
N ASP A 281 14.45 15.12 -3.61
CA ASP A 281 15.21 13.87 -3.77
C ASP A 281 16.68 14.05 -3.39
N LYS A 282 17.29 15.20 -3.72
CA LYS A 282 18.66 15.55 -3.30
C LYS A 282 18.83 15.65 -1.78
N ARG A 283 17.77 16.02 -1.05
CA ARG A 283 17.79 16.11 0.43
C ARG A 283 17.68 14.73 1.11
N LEU A 284 17.22 13.72 0.38
CA LEU A 284 17.02 12.35 0.89
C LEU A 284 18.19 11.41 0.59
N MET A 285 19.10 11.79 -0.32
CA MET A 285 20.34 11.07 -0.63
C MET A 285 21.46 11.45 0.35
#